data_AF-A0A9D6L990-F1
#
_entry.id   AF-A0A9D6L990-F1
#
_cell.length_a   1.000
_cell.length_b   1.000
_cell.length_c   1.000
_cell.angle_alpha   90.00
_cell.angle_beta   90.00
_cell.angle_gamma   90.00
#
_symmetry.space_group_name_H-M   'P 1'
#
loop_
_entity.id
_entity.type
_entity.pdbx_description
1 polymer ?
#
loop_
_entity_poly.entity_id
_entity_poly.type
_entity_poly.pdbx_seq_one_letter_code
_entity_poly.pdbx_strand_id
1 'polypeptide(L)' 'MARRDFYEVLGVARDAGEDEIKKAYRKIAFENHPDRNPDDKAAEQRFKEATEAYEVLRDRE' A
#
# COMPACT_ATOMS: atom_id res chain seq x y z
N MET A 1 -3.92 7.73 -18.58
CA MET A 1 -2.75 7.18 -17.85
C MET A 1 -3.28 6.14 -16.91
N ALA A 2 -2.82 4.90 -17.05
CA ALA A 2 -3.33 3.77 -16.28
C ALA A 2 -3.38 4.14 -14.80
N ARG A 3 -4.57 4.12 -14.20
CA ARG A 3 -4.72 4.14 -12.74
C ARG A 3 -3.75 3.09 -12.25
N ARG A 4 -2.68 3.50 -11.53
CA ARG A 4 -1.72 2.56 -10.96
C ARG A 4 -2.54 1.46 -10.31
N ASP A 5 -2.33 0.21 -10.73
CA ASP A 5 -3.09 -0.88 -10.18
C ASP A 5 -2.77 -0.93 -8.70
N PHE A 6 -3.72 -0.51 -7.87
CA PHE A 6 -3.54 -0.47 -6.41
C PHE A 6 -3.18 -1.84 -5.84
N TYR A 7 -3.62 -2.90 -6.53
CA TYR A 7 -3.19 -4.28 -6.29
C TYR A 7 -1.68 -4.47 -6.52
N GLU A 8 -1.11 -3.92 -7.59
CA GLU A 8 0.34 -3.97 -7.84
C GLU A 8 1.13 -3.10 -6.84
N VAL A 9 0.58 -1.96 -6.43
CA VAL A 9 1.20 -1.09 -5.40
C VAL A 9 1.30 -1.84 -4.06
N LEU A 10 0.26 -2.58 -3.70
CA LEU A 10 0.26 -3.42 -2.49
C LEU A 10 0.97 -4.77 -2.70
N GLY A 11 1.32 -5.12 -3.94
CA GLY A 11 1.93 -6.42 -4.27
C GLY A 11 0.99 -7.61 -4.06
N VAL A 12 -0.32 -7.39 -4.20
CA VAL A 12 -1.36 -8.42 -4.06
C VAL A 12 -2.02 -8.72 -5.40
N ALA A 13 -2.69 -9.86 -5.48
CA ALA A 13 -3.46 -10.21 -6.67
C ALA A 13 -4.74 -9.36 -6.78
N ARG A 14 -5.31 -9.25 -7.98
CA ARG A 14 -6.54 -8.46 -8.22
C ARG A 14 -7.80 -9.07 -7.59
N ASP A 15 -7.72 -10.35 -7.25
CA ASP A 15 -8.74 -11.12 -6.53
C ASP A 15 -8.45 -11.22 -5.03
N ALA A 16 -7.44 -10.51 -4.52
CA ALA A 16 -7.16 -10.43 -3.10
C ALA A 16 -8.34 -9.81 -2.34
N GLY A 17 -8.82 -10.50 -1.30
CA GLY A 17 -9.85 -9.98 -0.39
C GLY A 17 -9.28 -8.99 0.64
N GLU A 18 -10.15 -8.31 1.38
CA GLU A 18 -9.77 -7.29 2.39
C GLU A 18 -8.65 -7.76 3.33
N ASP A 19 -8.71 -9.00 3.81
CA ASP A 19 -7.73 -9.54 4.75
C ASP A 19 -6.31 -9.57 4.18
N GLU A 20 -6.20 -9.90 2.89
CA GLU A 20 -4.94 -10.00 2.18
C GLU A 20 -4.39 -8.62 1.83
N ILE A 21 -5.26 -7.72 1.36
CA ILE A 21 -4.96 -6.29 1.13
C ILE A 21 -4.47 -5.64 2.44
N LYS A 22 -5.14 -5.89 3.56
CA LYS A 22 -4.80 -5.35 4.88
C LYS A 22 -3.48 -5.91 5.42
N LYS A 23 -3.18 -7.19 5.16
CA LYS A 23 -1.88 -7.78 5.53
C LYS A 23 -0.75 -7.18 4.71
N ALA A 24 -0.94 -7.03 3.41
CA ALA A 24 0.04 -6.44 2.51
C ALA A 24 0.33 -4.97 2.85
N TYR A 25 -0.72 -4.17 3.04
CA TYR A 25 -0.59 -2.79 3.52
C TYR A 25 0.20 -2.71 4.82
N ARG A 26 -0.14 -3.52 5.83
CA ARG A 26 0.58 -3.52 7.12
C ARG A 26 2.06 -3.86 6.97
N LYS A 27 2.41 -4.78 6.06
CA LYS A 27 3.81 -5.12 5.78
C LYS A 27 4.55 -3.93 5.17
N ILE A 28 4.00 -3.32 4.13
CA ILE A 28 4.60 -2.16 3.45
C ILE A 28 4.70 -0.97 4.40
N ALA A 29 3.64 -0.71 5.17
CA ALA A 29 3.58 0.36 6.16
C ALA A 29 4.64 0.19 7.25
N PHE A 30 4.90 -1.05 7.69
CA PHE A 30 5.95 -1.35 8.66
C PHE A 30 7.35 -1.21 8.03
N GLU A 31 7.56 -1.71 6.82
CA GLU A 31 8.85 -1.64 6.13
C GLU A 31 9.24 -0.20 5.75
N ASN A 32 8.25 0.62 5.36
CA ASN A 32 8.45 2.00 4.90
C ASN A 32 8.02 3.05 5.95
N HIS A 33 7.84 2.66 7.20
CA HIS A 33 7.37 3.57 8.25
C HIS A 33 8.36 4.74 8.44
N PRO A 34 7.90 5.99 8.59
CA PRO A 34 8.79 7.15 8.78
C PRO A 34 9.61 7.08 10.07
N ASP A 35 9.08 6.44 11.12
CA ASP A 35 9.84 6.20 12.37
C ASP A 35 11.09 5.31 12.14
N ARG A 36 11.00 4.35 11.21
CA ARG A 36 12.12 3.47 10.86
C ARG A 36 12.99 4.03 9.74
N ASN A 37 12.41 4.91 8.91
CA ASN A 37 13.04 5.50 7.73
C ASN A 37 12.89 7.04 7.73
N PRO A 38 13.43 7.76 8.73
CA PRO A 38 13.14 9.18 8.95
C PRO A 38 13.62 10.12 7.84
N ASP A 39 14.54 9.69 6.98
CA ASP A 39 15.10 10.49 5.88
C ASP A 39 14.91 9.83 4.50
N ASP A 40 14.15 8.74 4.41
CA ASP A 40 13.92 8.04 3.15
C ASP A 40 12.65 8.55 2.46
N LYS A 41 12.84 9.52 1.57
CA LYS A 41 11.77 10.06 0.72
C LYS A 41 11.13 8.99 -0.18
N ALA A 42 11.87 7.95 -0.57
CA ALA A 42 11.32 6.86 -1.36
C ALA A 42 10.43 5.96 -0.50
N ALA A 43 10.80 5.71 0.76
CA ALA A 43 9.95 5.03 1.73
C ALA A 43 8.68 5.83 2.01
N GLU A 44 8.79 7.14 2.23
CA GLU A 44 7.62 8.02 2.42
C GLU A 44 6.68 7.97 1.21
N GLN A 45 7.22 8.02 0.00
CA GLN A 45 6.43 7.94 -1.23
C GLN A 45 5.70 6.59 -1.35
N ARG A 46 6.41 5.48 -1.11
CA ARG A 46 5.81 4.12 -1.11
C ARG A 46 4.75 3.96 -0.03
N PHE A 47 4.98 4.52 1.15
CA PHE A 47 4.02 4.51 2.26
C PHE A 47 2.73 5.25 1.88
N LYS A 48 2.85 6.45 1.28
CA LYS A 48 1.71 7.22 0.77
C LYS A 48 0.95 6.47 -0.32
N GLU A 49 1.66 5.90 -1.30
CA GLU A 49 1.04 5.12 -2.37
C GLU A 49 0.31 3.88 -1.84
N ALA A 50 0.91 3.15 -0.90
CA ALA A 50 0.29 1.99 -0.27
C ALA A 50 -0.93 2.37 0.58
N THR A 51 -0.91 3.54 1.23
CA THR A 51 -2.05 4.06 2.00
C THR A 51 -3.21 4.40 1.07
N GLU A 52 -2.96 5.14 0.00
CA GLU A 52 -3.99 5.47 -1.01
C GLU A 52 -4.57 4.21 -1.64
N ALA A 53 -3.71 3.24 -2.00
CA ALA A 53 -4.12 1.95 -2.53
C ALA A 53 -5.03 1.18 -1.57
N TYR A 54 -4.65 1.11 -0.30
CA TYR A 54 -5.43 0.43 0.73
C TYR A 54 -6.78 1.11 0.96
N GLU A 55 -6.81 2.45 1.05
CA GLU A 55 -8.06 3.20 1.24
C GLU A 55 -9.03 3.01 0.08
N VAL A 56 -8.56 3.09 -1.17
CA VAL A 56 -9.41 2.91 -2.34
C VAL A 56 -9.91 1.47 -2.49
N LEU A 57 -9.08 0.48 -2.20
CA LEU A 57 -9.47 -0.92 -2.32
C LEU A 57 -10.45 -1.35 -1.23
N ARG A 58 -10.25 -0.85 0.00
CA ARG A 58 -11.15 -1.06 1.14
C ARG A 58 -12.52 -0.39 0.96
N ASP A 59 -12.56 0.80 0.37
CA ASP A 59 -13.80 1.56 0.17
C ASP A 59 -14.67 1.01 -0.98
N ARG A 60 -14.09 0.18 -1.87
CA ARG A 60 -14.80 -0.41 -3.02
C ARG A 60 -15.58 -1.69 -2.70
N GLU A 61 -15.64 -2.12 -1.45
CA GLU A 61 -16.48 -3.23 -0.98
C GLU A 61 -17.87 -2.80 -0.48
#